data_AF-A0A960B2X8-F1
#
_entry.id   AF-A0A960B2X8-F1
#
_cell.length_a   1.000
_cell.length_b   1.000
_cell.length_c   1.000
_cell.angle_alpha   90.00
_cell.angle_beta   90.00
_cell.angle_gamma   90.00
#
_symmetry.space_group_name_H-M   'P 1'
#
loop_
_entity.id
_entity.type
_entity.pdbx_description
1 polymer ?
#
loop_
_entity_poly.entity_id
_entity_poly.type
_entity_poly.pdbx_seq_one_letter_code
_entity_poly.pdbx_strand_id
1 'polypeptide(L)'
;FTRMVRNAIFARVEACARDDLDGLVRLEQTNASRVDPPLEVVMTRAAWDAGLELYYAEHDRIATDPDAHGPSYFDLGEETTADGRRVRRVTQTLADPAGHHDWVIEATVDCAASDETGDLVMICTGLRELR
;
A
#
# COMPACT_ATOMS: atom_id res chain seq x y z
N PHE A 1 13.93 3.71 7.79
CA PHE A 1 13.18 3.32 6.59
C PHE A 1 11.84 2.65 6.91
N THR A 2 11.77 1.55 7.69
CA THR A 2 10.52 0.83 8.02
C THR A 2 9.37 1.71 8.50
N ARG A 3 9.61 2.67 9.40
CA ARG A 3 8.57 3.60 9.87
C ARG A 3 7.96 4.43 8.75
N MET A 4 8.77 4.87 7.79
CA MET A 4 8.31 5.65 6.64
C MET A 4 7.43 4.79 5.72
N VAL A 5 7.86 3.55 5.45
CA VAL A 5 7.07 2.58 4.67
C VAL A 5 5.73 2.30 5.33
N ARG A 6 5.72 2.04 6.65
CA ARG A 6 4.49 1.79 7.42
C ARG A 6 3.53 2.98 7.35
N ASN A 7 4.02 4.19 7.61
CA ASN A 7 3.19 5.39 7.51
C ASN A 7 2.63 5.58 6.09
N ALA A 8 3.45 5.34 5.06
CA ALA A 8 3.06 5.53 3.66
C ALA A 8 2.03 4.51 3.17
N ILE A 9 2.13 3.24 3.60
CA ILE A 9 1.13 2.23 3.26
C ILE A 9 -0.15 2.44 4.09
N PHE A 10 -0.04 2.89 5.34
CA PHE A 10 -1.21 3.16 6.17
C PHE A 10 -2.00 4.39 5.72
N ALA A 11 -1.34 5.41 5.15
CA ALA A 11 -2.06 6.53 4.51
C ALA A 11 -3.01 6.07 3.39
N ARG A 12 -2.71 4.93 2.74
CA ARG A 12 -3.63 4.30 1.77
C ARG A 12 -4.78 3.59 2.48
N VAL A 13 -4.52 2.89 3.58
CA VAL A 13 -5.57 2.33 4.44
C VAL A 13 -6.56 3.40 4.91
N GLU A 14 -6.06 4.56 5.37
CA GLU A 14 -6.90 5.69 5.78
C GLU A 14 -7.70 6.30 4.63
N ALA A 15 -7.16 6.28 3.41
CA ALA A 15 -7.89 6.73 2.23
C ALA A 15 -8.97 5.70 1.82
N CYS A 16 -8.65 4.40 1.82
CA CYS A 16 -9.60 3.31 1.61
C CYS A 16 -10.76 3.34 2.61
N ALA A 17 -10.47 3.55 3.91
CA ALA A 17 -11.47 3.62 4.97
C ALA A 17 -12.42 4.83 4.83
N ARG A 18 -12.01 5.87 4.10
CA ARG A 18 -12.81 7.07 3.82
C ARG A 18 -13.44 7.06 2.42
N ASP A 19 -13.25 5.98 1.67
CA ASP A 19 -13.62 5.88 0.25
C ASP A 19 -13.05 7.05 -0.61
N ASP A 20 -11.83 7.49 -0.25
CA ASP A 20 -11.16 8.65 -0.85
C ASP A 20 -10.32 8.22 -2.06
N LEU A 21 -10.99 7.85 -3.15
CA LEU A 21 -10.34 7.45 -4.41
C LEU A 21 -9.45 8.55 -5.00
N ASP A 22 -9.83 9.82 -4.84
CA ASP A 22 -9.02 10.95 -5.29
C ASP A 22 -7.72 11.07 -4.47
N GLY A 23 -7.80 10.83 -3.17
CA GLY A 23 -6.65 10.72 -2.27
C GLY A 23 -5.71 9.58 -2.67
N LEU A 24 -6.26 8.39 -2.95
CA LEU A 24 -5.48 7.23 -3.41
C LEU A 24 -4.73 7.52 -4.71
N VAL A 25 -5.43 8.07 -5.72
CA VAL A 25 -4.82 8.46 -7.00
C VAL A 25 -3.69 9.46 -6.79
N ARG A 26 -3.90 10.47 -5.94
CA ARG A 26 -2.88 11.47 -5.63
C ARG A 26 -1.65 10.86 -4.96
N LEU A 27 -1.85 9.91 -4.04
CA LEU A 27 -0.77 9.19 -3.36
C LEU A 27 0.07 8.36 -4.34
N GLU A 28 -0.56 7.69 -5.31
CA GLU A 28 0.17 6.94 -6.33
C GLU A 28 0.90 7.84 -7.32
N GLN A 29 0.25 8.90 -7.81
CA GLN A 29 0.87 9.87 -8.73
C GLN A 29 2.07 10.58 -8.10
N THR A 30 1.94 11.00 -6.83
CA THR A 30 3.04 11.65 -6.08
C THR A 30 4.23 10.71 -5.91
N ASN A 31 3.97 9.41 -5.71
CA ASN A 31 5.05 8.43 -5.59
C ASN A 31 5.74 8.20 -6.93
N ALA A 32 4.94 7.99 -7.98
CA ALA A 32 5.43 7.77 -9.33
C ALA A 32 6.32 8.91 -9.84
N SER A 33 6.01 10.17 -9.49
CA SER A 33 6.76 11.34 -9.93
C SER A 33 8.06 11.61 -9.16
N ARG A 34 8.46 10.75 -8.21
CA ARG A 34 9.69 10.95 -7.43
C ARG A 34 10.98 10.67 -8.20
N VAL A 35 10.87 9.98 -9.32
CA VAL A 35 11.99 9.59 -10.19
C VAL A 35 11.76 10.13 -11.60
N ASP A 36 12.85 10.23 -12.38
CA ASP A 36 12.84 10.64 -13.77
C ASP A 36 13.48 9.54 -14.65
N PRO A 37 12.74 8.89 -15.56
CA PRO A 37 11.32 9.10 -15.86
C PRO A 37 10.39 8.62 -14.73
N PRO A 38 9.15 9.16 -14.62
CA PRO A 38 8.18 8.72 -13.63
C PRO A 38 7.87 7.22 -13.73
N LEU A 39 7.59 6.59 -12.58
CA LEU A 39 7.16 5.19 -12.52
C LEU A 39 5.75 5.02 -13.11
N GLU A 40 5.47 3.81 -13.57
CA GLU A 40 4.12 3.42 -13.93
C GLU A 40 3.24 3.31 -12.66
N VAL A 41 2.05 3.92 -12.71
CA VAL A 41 1.03 3.77 -11.68
C VAL A 41 0.27 2.47 -11.92
N VAL A 42 0.52 1.46 -11.09
CA VAL A 42 -0.16 0.16 -11.16
C VAL A 42 -1.57 0.24 -10.57
N MET A 43 -1.69 0.75 -9.35
CA MET A 43 -2.99 0.96 -8.70
C MET A 43 -3.65 2.25 -9.19
N THR A 44 -4.34 2.15 -10.34
CA THR A 44 -5.16 3.24 -10.90
C THR A 44 -6.43 3.48 -10.07
N ARG A 45 -7.16 4.57 -10.35
CA ARG A 45 -8.48 4.83 -9.73
C ARG A 45 -9.41 3.62 -9.85
N ALA A 46 -9.52 3.05 -11.06
CA ALA A 46 -10.38 1.91 -11.33
C ALA A 46 -9.93 0.64 -10.60
N ALA A 47 -8.62 0.44 -10.41
CA ALA A 47 -8.10 -0.69 -9.65
C ALA A 47 -8.41 -0.56 -8.15
N TRP A 48 -8.29 0.65 -7.59
CA TRP A 48 -8.70 0.93 -6.22
C TRP A 48 -10.21 0.75 -6.02
N ASP A 49 -11.01 1.33 -6.92
CA ASP A 49 -12.47 1.26 -6.89
C ASP A 49 -12.96 -0.19 -6.92
N ALA A 50 -12.46 -1.00 -7.87
CA ALA A 50 -12.82 -2.42 -7.96
C ALA A 50 -12.40 -3.22 -6.72
N GLY A 51 -11.22 -2.95 -6.15
CA GLY A 51 -10.78 -3.62 -4.92
C GLY A 51 -11.62 -3.25 -3.70
N LEU A 52 -12.02 -1.98 -3.58
CA LEU A 52 -12.88 -1.50 -2.51
C LEU A 52 -14.31 -2.03 -2.65
N GLU A 53 -14.85 -2.09 -3.87
CA GLU A 53 -16.16 -2.69 -4.14
C GLU A 53 -16.22 -4.14 -3.64
N LEU A 54 -15.19 -4.93 -3.94
CA LEU A 54 -15.10 -6.31 -3.46
C LEU A 54 -14.93 -6.40 -1.94
N TYR A 55 -14.10 -5.54 -1.34
CA TYR A 55 -13.95 -5.50 0.12
C TYR A 55 -15.28 -5.17 0.82
N TYR A 56 -15.95 -4.11 0.37
CA TYR A 56 -17.19 -3.63 0.99
C TYR A 56 -18.41 -4.51 0.66
N ALA A 57 -18.30 -5.43 -0.30
CA ALA A 57 -19.29 -6.49 -0.48
C ALA A 57 -19.28 -7.50 0.69
N GLU A 58 -18.15 -7.64 1.40
CA GLU A 58 -17.97 -8.60 2.49
C GLU A 58 -17.86 -7.95 3.89
N HIS A 59 -17.30 -6.73 3.97
CA HIS A 59 -16.99 -6.08 5.24
C HIS A 59 -17.55 -4.65 5.29
N ASP A 60 -18.17 -4.28 6.41
CA ASP A 60 -18.84 -2.97 6.54
C ASP A 60 -17.90 -1.76 6.68
N ARG A 61 -16.68 -1.96 7.18
CA ARG A 61 -15.70 -0.88 7.43
C ARG A 61 -14.28 -1.39 7.52
N ILE A 62 -13.33 -0.53 7.20
CA ILE A 62 -11.90 -0.72 7.49
C ILE A 62 -11.56 0.02 8.79
N ALA A 63 -11.00 -0.68 9.78
CA ALA A 63 -10.53 -0.06 11.01
C ALA A 63 -9.18 0.66 10.79
N THR A 64 -9.04 1.83 11.40
CA THR A 64 -7.86 2.72 11.29
C THR A 64 -7.35 3.17 12.66
N ASP A 65 -7.71 2.44 13.71
CA ASP A 65 -7.24 2.70 15.06
C ASP A 65 -5.73 2.37 15.23
N PRO A 66 -5.12 2.71 16.40
CA PRO A 66 -3.70 2.46 16.62
C PRO A 66 -3.27 0.99 16.48
N ASP A 67 -4.16 0.02 16.72
CA ASP A 67 -3.84 -1.41 16.58
C ASP A 67 -3.75 -1.80 15.11
N ALA A 68 -4.62 -1.26 14.25
CA ALA A 68 -4.57 -1.46 12.80
C ALA A 68 -3.27 -0.90 12.16
N HIS A 69 -2.68 0.15 12.76
CA HIS A 69 -1.35 0.67 12.39
C HIS A 69 -0.20 -0.13 13.05
N GLY A 70 -0.53 -1.05 13.94
CA GLY A 70 0.39 -1.84 14.73
C GLY A 70 1.24 -2.79 13.87
N PRO A 71 2.36 -3.30 14.44
CA PRO A 71 3.24 -4.24 13.74
C PRO A 71 2.55 -5.57 13.37
N SER A 72 1.45 -5.93 14.03
CA SER A 72 0.72 -7.18 13.75
C SER A 72 0.02 -7.19 12.38
N TYR A 73 -0.24 -6.01 11.80
CA TYR A 73 -0.92 -5.84 10.51
C TYR A 73 0.05 -5.44 9.39
N PHE A 74 1.34 -5.40 9.68
CA PHE A 74 2.33 -4.87 8.76
C PHE A 74 3.53 -5.81 8.65
N ASP A 75 3.78 -6.28 7.43
CA ASP A 75 4.99 -6.99 7.07
C ASP A 75 5.83 -6.16 6.10
N LEU A 76 7.15 -6.15 6.34
CA LEU A 76 8.13 -5.59 5.43
C LEU A 76 9.22 -6.63 5.23
N GLY A 77 9.13 -7.31 4.10
CA GLY A 77 10.03 -8.40 3.74
C GLY A 77 11.50 -7.97 3.71
N GLU A 78 12.37 -8.97 3.66
CA GLU A 78 13.80 -8.78 3.44
C GLU A 78 14.05 -8.10 2.09
N GLU A 79 15.20 -7.46 1.98
CA GLU A 79 15.66 -6.91 0.71
C GLU A 79 16.10 -8.04 -0.22
N THR A 80 15.55 -8.02 -1.43
CA THR A 80 15.84 -9.00 -2.48
C THR A 80 16.16 -8.28 -3.78
N THR A 81 16.68 -8.99 -4.78
CA THR A 81 16.91 -8.45 -6.11
C THR A 81 15.83 -8.95 -7.07
N ALA A 82 15.10 -8.04 -7.71
CA ALA A 82 14.13 -8.33 -8.76
C ALA A 82 14.46 -7.47 -9.99
N ASP A 83 14.61 -8.09 -11.16
CA ASP A 83 14.96 -7.42 -12.43
C ASP A 83 16.17 -6.47 -12.31
N GLY A 84 17.17 -6.88 -11.54
CA GLY A 84 18.39 -6.10 -11.29
C GLY A 84 18.24 -4.94 -10.29
N ARG A 85 17.07 -4.77 -9.67
CA ARG A 85 16.79 -3.72 -8.66
C ARG A 85 16.70 -4.31 -7.26
N ARG A 86 17.16 -3.53 -6.27
CA ARG A 86 17.01 -3.84 -4.84
C ARG A 86 15.60 -3.48 -4.40
N VAL A 87 14.82 -4.48 -4.00
CA VAL A 87 13.41 -4.31 -3.66
C VAL A 87 13.04 -4.93 -2.33
N ARG A 88 12.01 -4.38 -1.68
CA ARG A 88 11.37 -4.95 -0.50
C ARG A 88 9.87 -5.01 -0.69
N ARG A 89 9.27 -6.17 -0.45
CA ARG A 89 7.83 -6.35 -0.47
C ARG A 89 7.21 -5.82 0.82
N VAL A 90 6.05 -5.20 0.69
CA VAL A 90 5.26 -4.65 1.79
C VAL A 90 3.89 -5.29 1.73
N THR A 91 3.42 -5.76 2.88
CA THR A 91 2.05 -6.23 3.05
C THR A 91 1.43 -5.50 4.22
N GLN A 92 0.32 -4.82 3.98
CA GLN A 92 -0.51 -4.21 5.01
C GLN A 92 -1.85 -4.92 5.05
N THR A 93 -2.11 -5.66 6.12
CA THR A 93 -3.39 -6.30 6.36
C THR A 93 -4.43 -5.26 6.77
N LEU A 94 -5.63 -5.36 6.21
CA LEU A 94 -6.77 -4.52 6.58
C LEU A 94 -7.47 -5.13 7.79
N ALA A 95 -7.64 -4.32 8.83
CA ALA A 95 -8.38 -4.73 10.02
C ALA A 95 -9.88 -4.56 9.75
N ASP A 96 -10.61 -5.66 9.65
CA ASP A 96 -12.07 -5.69 9.60
C ASP A 96 -12.65 -5.91 11.02
N PRO A 97 -13.90 -5.50 11.29
CA PRO A 97 -14.50 -5.62 12.62
C PRO A 97 -14.76 -7.05 13.08
N ALA A 98 -14.86 -8.00 12.15
CA ALA A 98 -15.07 -9.41 12.46
C ALA A 98 -13.75 -10.13 12.79
N GLY A 99 -12.60 -9.48 12.52
CA GLY A 99 -11.27 -9.98 12.82
C GLY A 99 -10.81 -11.08 11.86
N HIS A 100 -11.33 -11.10 10.63
CA HIS A 100 -10.97 -12.09 9.62
C HIS A 100 -9.55 -11.87 9.10
N HIS A 101 -9.15 -10.61 8.92
CA HIS A 101 -7.81 -10.21 8.48
C HIS A 101 -7.40 -10.86 7.14
N ASP A 102 -8.37 -11.05 6.25
CA ASP A 102 -8.25 -11.76 4.98
C ASP A 102 -8.01 -10.82 3.79
N TRP A 103 -7.88 -9.52 4.01
CA TRP A 103 -7.59 -8.54 2.97
C TRP A 103 -6.27 -7.81 3.21
N VAL A 104 -5.55 -7.52 2.13
CA VAL A 104 -4.26 -6.84 2.16
C VAL A 104 -4.15 -5.75 1.09
N ILE A 105 -3.39 -4.70 1.41
CA ILE A 105 -2.73 -3.85 0.43
C ILE A 105 -1.30 -4.34 0.28
N GLU A 106 -0.89 -4.62 -0.94
CA GLU A 106 0.48 -5.01 -1.28
C GLU A 106 1.21 -3.87 -1.98
N ALA A 107 2.51 -3.76 -1.71
CA ALA A 107 3.38 -2.81 -2.38
C ALA A 107 4.82 -3.32 -2.50
N THR A 108 5.60 -2.68 -3.37
CA THR A 108 7.03 -2.92 -3.51
C THR A 108 7.78 -1.62 -3.35
N VAL A 109 8.77 -1.60 -2.46
CA VAL A 109 9.69 -0.48 -2.28
C VAL A 109 10.90 -0.68 -3.18
N ASP A 110 11.22 0.33 -4.00
CA ASP A 110 12.47 0.39 -4.75
C ASP A 110 13.53 1.03 -3.84
N CYS A 111 14.40 0.19 -3.28
CA CYS A 111 15.37 0.62 -2.27
C CYS A 111 16.46 1.49 -2.89
N ALA A 112 16.90 1.16 -4.11
CA ALA A 112 17.91 1.95 -4.81
C ALA A 112 17.38 3.35 -5.17
N ALA A 113 16.17 3.43 -5.72
CA ALA A 113 15.54 4.72 -6.03
C ALA A 113 15.25 5.53 -4.76
N SER A 114 14.89 4.87 -3.65
CA SER A 114 14.69 5.55 -2.38
C SER A 114 16.01 6.09 -1.79
N ASP A 115 17.10 5.34 -1.90
CA ASP A 115 18.43 5.77 -1.48
C ASP A 115 18.91 6.98 -2.33
N GLU A 116 18.65 6.96 -3.64
CA GLU A 116 19.04 8.01 -4.59
C GLU A 116 18.26 9.32 -4.41
N THR A 117 16.93 9.23 -4.28
CA THR A 117 16.06 10.40 -4.13
C THR A 117 16.09 10.99 -2.72
N GLY A 118 16.47 10.19 -1.71
CA GLY A 118 16.33 10.55 -0.30
C GLY A 118 14.89 10.46 0.22
N ASP A 119 13.93 10.09 -0.63
CA ASP A 119 12.51 9.93 -0.33
C ASP A 119 12.06 8.48 -0.55
N LEU A 120 10.93 8.07 0.03
CA LEU A 120 10.39 6.73 -0.21
C LEU A 120 9.82 6.59 -1.62
N VAL A 121 10.37 5.65 -2.40
CA VAL A 121 9.84 5.21 -3.69
C VAL A 121 9.17 3.84 -3.51
N MET A 122 7.85 3.78 -3.65
CA MET A 122 7.04 2.60 -3.36
C MET A 122 5.84 2.52 -4.29
N ILE A 123 5.68 1.40 -4.98
CA ILE A 123 4.56 1.15 -5.89
C ILE A 123 3.57 0.21 -5.19
N CYS A 124 2.32 0.64 -5.01
CA CYS A 124 1.26 -0.30 -4.63
C CYS A 124 0.94 -1.22 -5.80
N THR A 125 0.86 -2.52 -5.52
CA THR A 125 0.70 -3.57 -6.53
C THR A 125 -0.66 -4.26 -6.45
N GLY A 126 -1.42 -4.07 -5.37
CA GLY A 126 -2.75 -4.65 -5.24
C GLY A 126 -3.49 -4.25 -3.96
N LEU A 127 -4.81 -4.28 -4.05
CA LEU A 127 -5.74 -4.45 -2.93
C LEU A 127 -6.49 -5.76 -3.20
N ARG A 128 -6.29 -6.77 -2.38
CA ARG A 128 -6.85 -8.10 -2.65
C ARG A 128 -7.11 -8.91 -1.39
N GLU A 129 -7.94 -9.91 -1.58
CA GLU A 129 -8.18 -10.98 -0.64
C GLU A 129 -7.05 -12.03 -0.62
N LEU A 130 -6.87 -12.70 0.51
CA LEU A 130 -5.88 -13.75 0.77
C LEU A 130 -6.41 -15.20 0.59
N ARG A 131 -7.64 -15.37 0.11
CA ARG A 131 -8.29 -16.68 -0.09
C ARG A 131 -7.69 -17.48 -1.25
#